data_AF-A0A660SE66-F1
#
_entry.id   AF-A0A660SE66-F1
#
_cell.length_a   1.000
_cell.length_b   1.000
_cell.length_c   1.000
_cell.angle_alpha   90.00
_cell.angle_beta   90.00
_cell.angle_gamma   90.00
#
_symmetry.space_group_name_H-M   'P 1'
#
loop_
_entity.id
_entity.type
_entity.pdbx_description
1 polymer ?
#
loop_
_entity_poly.entity_id
_entity_poly.type
_entity_poly.pdbx_seq_one_letter_code
_entity_poly.pdbx_strand_id
1 'polypeptide(L)'
;RVWAFFPVIDVTEDDVIIKDLAIYGNRAGRAVYPPAYSYCQGTVNVESESGIYIHDGAKATVVDGCYISNTQGEGIFLNGGGSNQRFVNNRLIDIGDKGIVTCDVSGPALISGNYIDGAGKTPNYVSLKDVWGWGDCINLHPCSGDGWVVTNNILKNALRSGIRLTGVSKSVVSNNYVSDCKDCGIIACVRDENTIIGNSVFRNGAGITLAFPWDVGSTTVVGNNISENKRNGIMVCGGKYVIIQGNSISHNGEHGIFITDKAYDIPVTEERWPEKPIRGEGHCSPSNRIIVSNNAIIASSQRAHNTYDNIFLRCSSDILLEGNICYKGEGSKKPRYGLNIANTCSYITMRDNILEESGEVDNLHNEAAD
;
A
#
# COMPACT_ATOMS: atom_id res chain seq x y z
N ARG A 1 -7.06 -35.77 -3.73
CA ARG A 1 -6.03 -34.71 -3.59
C ARG A 1 -5.70 -34.65 -2.11
N VAL A 2 -4.43 -34.77 -1.73
CA VAL A 2 -4.00 -34.32 -0.42
C VAL A 2 -3.41 -32.95 -0.69
N TRP A 3 -4.13 -31.91 -0.29
CA TRP A 3 -3.52 -30.60 -0.11
C TRP A 3 -2.74 -30.70 1.19
N ALA A 4 -1.46 -30.38 1.14
CA ALA A 4 -0.65 -30.34 2.33
C ALA A 4 0.09 -29.01 2.37
N PHE A 5 -0.30 -28.19 3.34
CA PHE A 5 0.41 -27.00 3.78
C PHE A 5 1.51 -27.50 4.72
N PHE A 6 2.77 -27.20 4.41
CA PHE A 6 3.90 -27.57 5.26
C PHE A 6 4.64 -26.31 5.68
N PRO A 7 4.10 -25.55 6.65
CA PRO A 7 4.89 -24.48 7.24
C PRO A 7 6.09 -25.07 8.00
N VAL A 8 7.15 -24.28 8.19
CA VAL A 8 8.28 -24.74 9.03
C VAL A 8 7.85 -24.80 10.50
N ILE A 9 7.06 -23.82 10.94
CA ILE A 9 6.44 -23.81 12.27
C ILE A 9 4.94 -23.61 12.10
N ASP A 10 4.17 -24.49 12.75
CA ASP A 10 2.72 -24.44 12.77
C ASP A 10 2.20 -24.10 14.18
N VAL A 11 1.35 -23.08 14.29
CA VAL A 11 0.85 -22.55 15.57
C VAL A 11 -0.67 -22.65 15.64
N THR A 12 -1.17 -23.44 16.59
CA THR A 12 -2.62 -23.66 16.83
C THR A 12 -3.08 -23.23 18.21
N GLU A 13 -2.16 -22.85 19.09
CA GLU A 13 -2.43 -22.56 20.50
C GLU A 13 -2.30 -21.05 20.80
N ASP A 14 -2.95 -20.61 21.88
CA ASP A 14 -2.83 -19.25 22.40
C ASP A 14 -1.49 -19.02 23.11
N ASP A 15 -1.08 -17.75 23.24
CA ASP A 15 0.07 -17.30 24.05
C ASP A 15 1.42 -17.93 23.64
N VAL A 16 1.57 -18.26 22.36
CA VAL A 16 2.80 -18.84 21.80
C VAL A 16 3.84 -17.75 21.55
N ILE A 17 5.08 -18.00 21.99
CA ILE A 17 6.23 -17.12 21.74
C ILE A 17 7.26 -17.86 20.89
N ILE A 18 7.55 -17.33 19.71
CA ILE A 18 8.61 -17.77 18.81
C ILE A 18 9.65 -16.66 18.78
N LYS A 19 10.87 -16.96 19.23
CA LYS A 19 11.88 -15.92 19.44
C LYS A 19 13.28 -16.35 19.00
N ASP A 20 13.99 -15.43 18.35
CA ASP A 20 15.41 -15.53 18.00
C ASP A 20 15.77 -16.78 17.17
N LEU A 21 14.84 -17.27 16.35
CA LEU A 21 15.05 -18.45 15.50
C LEU A 21 15.51 -18.08 14.10
N ALA A 22 16.36 -18.92 13.51
CA ALA A 22 16.64 -18.91 12.07
C ALA A 22 15.81 -19.99 11.37
N ILE A 23 14.90 -19.55 10.50
CA ILE A 23 13.95 -20.38 9.77
C ILE A 23 14.33 -20.33 8.29
N TYR A 24 14.69 -21.48 7.74
CA TYR A 24 14.95 -21.65 6.32
C TYR A 24 13.79 -22.45 5.71
N GLY A 25 13.00 -21.81 4.86
CA GLY A 25 11.80 -22.41 4.26
C GLY A 25 12.09 -23.47 3.20
N ASN A 26 13.36 -23.75 2.88
CA ASN A 26 13.80 -24.82 1.99
C ASN A 26 13.07 -24.89 0.63
N ARG A 27 12.72 -23.73 0.05
CA ARG A 27 12.10 -23.65 -1.28
C ARG A 27 12.89 -24.48 -2.30
N ALA A 28 12.21 -25.44 -2.92
CA ALA A 28 12.80 -26.27 -3.97
C ALA A 28 13.18 -25.42 -5.20
N GLY A 29 14.32 -25.72 -5.83
CA GLY A 29 14.86 -24.94 -6.96
C GLY A 29 14.00 -24.95 -8.24
N ARG A 30 12.92 -25.74 -8.30
CA ARG A 30 11.98 -25.77 -9.43
C ARG A 30 10.59 -26.26 -8.99
N ALA A 31 9.77 -25.37 -8.44
CA ALA A 31 8.34 -25.65 -8.29
C ALA A 31 7.64 -25.42 -9.65
N VAL A 32 7.43 -26.49 -10.43
CA VAL A 32 6.63 -26.41 -11.66
C VAL A 32 5.16 -26.52 -11.27
N TYR A 33 4.44 -25.40 -11.25
CA TYR A 33 2.98 -25.43 -11.31
C TYR A 33 2.57 -25.70 -12.77
N PRO A 34 1.98 -26.85 -13.12
CA PRO A 34 1.41 -27.01 -14.45
C PRO A 34 0.20 -26.06 -14.58
N PRO A 35 0.10 -25.28 -15.67
CA PRO A 35 -0.94 -24.25 -15.87
C PRO A 35 -2.36 -24.81 -16.08
N ALA A 36 -2.53 -26.13 -16.10
CA ALA A 36 -3.81 -26.79 -16.28
C ALA A 36 -4.10 -27.69 -15.08
N TYR A 37 -5.39 -27.79 -14.73
CA TYR A 37 -5.94 -28.81 -13.83
C TYR A 37 -5.75 -30.22 -14.43
N SER A 38 -4.51 -30.66 -14.61
CA SER A 38 -4.20 -32.00 -15.08
C SER A 38 -4.33 -32.95 -13.90
N TYR A 39 -5.43 -33.68 -13.92
CA TYR A 39 -5.66 -34.85 -13.08
C TYR A 39 -4.59 -35.91 -13.40
N CYS A 40 -3.51 -35.93 -12.63
CA CYS A 40 -2.60 -37.05 -12.60
C CYS A 40 -2.62 -37.63 -11.17
N GLN A 41 -3.11 -38.86 -11.05
CA GLN A 41 -3.01 -39.67 -9.84
C GLN A 41 -1.52 -39.86 -9.51
N GLY A 42 -1.06 -39.41 -8.34
CA GLY A 42 0.22 -39.87 -7.76
C GLY A 42 1.23 -38.83 -7.27
N THR A 43 1.03 -37.53 -7.46
CA THR A 43 1.94 -36.49 -6.94
C THR A 43 1.23 -35.58 -5.95
N VAL A 44 1.77 -35.45 -4.74
CA VAL A 44 1.32 -34.46 -3.74
C VAL A 44 1.67 -33.07 -4.27
N ASN A 45 0.66 -32.23 -4.47
CA ASN A 45 0.88 -30.80 -4.73
C ASN A 45 1.18 -30.14 -3.38
N VAL A 46 2.40 -29.64 -3.21
CA VAL A 46 2.79 -28.85 -2.03
C VAL A 46 2.33 -27.42 -2.29
N GLU A 47 1.27 -27.00 -1.60
CA GLU A 47 0.77 -25.63 -1.64
C GLU A 47 1.41 -24.88 -0.46
N SER A 48 2.25 -23.88 -0.79
CA SER A 48 2.84 -22.86 0.10
C SER A 48 3.49 -23.34 1.41
N GLU A 49 4.81 -23.54 1.39
CA GLU A 49 5.63 -23.61 2.61
C GLU A 49 5.82 -22.18 3.16
N SER A 50 4.89 -21.72 4.01
CA SER A 50 5.10 -20.51 4.82
C SER A 50 6.24 -20.75 5.82
N GLY A 51 6.98 -19.70 6.20
CA GLY A 51 7.95 -19.82 7.29
C GLY A 51 7.26 -20.19 8.61
N ILE A 52 6.35 -19.33 9.04
CA ILE A 52 5.50 -19.53 10.21
C ILE A 52 4.04 -19.41 9.77
N TYR A 53 3.23 -20.39 10.12
CA TYR A 53 1.78 -20.36 9.94
C TYR A 53 1.08 -20.34 11.29
N ILE A 54 0.08 -19.47 11.44
CA ILE A 54 -0.70 -19.29 12.65
C ILE A 54 -2.17 -19.46 12.28
N HIS A 55 -2.80 -20.49 12.86
CA HIS A 55 -4.17 -20.91 12.58
C HIS A 55 -5.24 -20.05 13.23
N ASP A 56 -6.47 -20.32 12.79
CA ASP A 56 -7.70 -19.77 13.35
C ASP A 56 -7.78 -20.04 14.85
N GLY A 57 -8.22 -19.04 15.61
CA GLY A 57 -8.38 -19.10 17.06
C GLY A 57 -7.16 -18.72 17.88
N ALA A 58 -5.93 -18.91 17.38
CA ALA A 58 -4.70 -18.60 18.12
C ALA A 58 -4.60 -17.10 18.43
N LYS A 59 -4.46 -16.74 19.71
CA LYS A 59 -4.37 -15.37 20.23
C LYS A 59 -2.98 -15.08 20.77
N ALA A 60 -2.65 -13.79 20.81
CA ALA A 60 -1.47 -13.28 21.49
C ALA A 60 -0.14 -13.97 21.06
N THR A 61 -0.05 -14.45 19.81
CA THR A 61 1.19 -15.02 19.31
C THR A 61 2.22 -13.92 19.12
N VAL A 62 3.43 -14.17 19.62
CA VAL A 62 4.57 -13.28 19.49
C VAL A 62 5.63 -13.94 18.63
N VAL A 63 5.97 -13.30 17.52
CA VAL A 63 7.14 -13.65 16.71
C VAL A 63 8.13 -12.50 16.82
N ASP A 64 9.24 -12.72 17.53
CA ASP A 64 10.22 -11.68 17.88
C ASP A 64 11.65 -12.06 17.46
N GLY A 65 12.33 -11.20 16.72
CA GLY A 65 13.76 -11.37 16.42
C GLY A 65 14.08 -12.56 15.51
N CYS A 66 13.10 -13.15 14.83
CA CYS A 66 13.32 -14.30 13.95
C CYS A 66 13.92 -13.87 12.59
N TYR A 67 14.82 -14.69 12.06
CA TYR A 67 15.32 -14.61 10.70
C TYR A 67 14.60 -15.65 9.83
N ILE A 68 13.83 -15.21 8.83
CA ILE A 68 13.05 -16.10 7.96
C ILE A 68 13.52 -15.90 6.53
N SER A 69 13.85 -16.99 5.83
CA SER A 69 14.32 -16.90 4.46
C SER A 69 13.97 -18.11 3.59
N ASN A 70 14.01 -17.91 2.27
CA ASN A 70 13.81 -18.95 1.26
C ASN A 70 12.52 -19.76 1.46
N THR A 71 11.41 -19.08 1.75
CA THR A 71 10.08 -19.71 1.89
C THR A 71 9.41 -19.83 0.53
N GLN A 72 8.64 -20.88 0.27
CA GLN A 72 7.88 -20.98 -0.97
C GLN A 72 6.66 -20.04 -0.96
N GLY A 73 5.97 -19.95 0.18
CA GLY A 73 4.85 -19.04 0.40
C GLY A 73 5.29 -17.79 1.17
N GLU A 74 4.52 -17.46 2.19
CA GLU A 74 4.74 -16.29 3.02
C GLU A 74 5.85 -16.46 4.05
N GLY A 75 6.34 -15.35 4.60
CA GLY A 75 7.27 -15.40 5.73
C GLY A 75 6.54 -15.76 7.01
N ILE A 76 5.54 -14.94 7.37
CA ILE A 76 4.61 -15.15 8.47
C ILE A 76 3.20 -15.04 7.92
N PHE A 77 2.40 -16.10 8.05
CA PHE A 77 1.01 -16.13 7.67
C PHE A 77 0.13 -16.37 8.89
N LEU A 78 -0.69 -15.37 9.21
CA LEU A 78 -1.77 -15.48 10.17
C LEU A 78 -3.12 -15.62 9.46
N ASN A 79 -3.82 -16.73 9.67
CA ASN A 79 -5.09 -17.05 9.01
C ASN A 79 -6.18 -17.40 10.04
N GLY A 80 -7.14 -16.50 10.26
CA GLY A 80 -8.21 -16.67 11.27
C GLY A 80 -7.81 -16.27 12.69
N GLY A 81 -6.61 -15.73 12.91
CA GLY A 81 -6.08 -15.52 14.25
C GLY A 81 -6.92 -14.61 15.16
N GLY A 82 -6.79 -14.78 16.46
CA GLY A 82 -7.32 -13.85 17.45
C GLY A 82 -6.51 -12.57 17.60
N SER A 83 -6.92 -11.67 18.49
CA SER A 83 -6.25 -10.39 18.72
C SER A 83 -4.92 -10.47 19.48
N ASN A 84 -4.26 -9.33 19.64
CA ASN A 84 -2.98 -9.15 20.33
C ASN A 84 -1.78 -9.83 19.69
N GLN A 85 -1.83 -10.05 18.38
CA GLN A 85 -0.72 -10.60 17.61
C GLN A 85 0.43 -9.60 17.55
N ARG A 86 1.67 -10.09 17.66
CA ARG A 86 2.87 -9.25 17.70
C ARG A 86 3.96 -9.83 16.82
N PHE A 87 4.19 -9.23 15.67
CA PHE A 87 5.29 -9.58 14.77
C PHE A 87 6.33 -8.48 14.84
N VAL A 88 7.40 -8.72 15.59
CA VAL A 88 8.34 -7.68 16.01
C VAL A 88 9.78 -8.03 15.67
N ASN A 89 10.57 -7.06 15.20
CA ASN A 89 12.02 -7.20 14.98
C ASN A 89 12.46 -8.37 14.07
N ASN A 90 11.57 -8.90 13.23
CA ASN A 90 11.89 -10.04 12.38
C ASN A 90 12.61 -9.58 11.10
N ARG A 91 13.50 -10.42 10.58
CA ARG A 91 14.22 -10.21 9.32
C ARG A 91 13.78 -11.25 8.30
N LEU A 92 13.01 -10.82 7.31
CA LEU A 92 12.44 -11.66 6.26
C LEU A 92 13.12 -11.34 4.92
N ILE A 93 13.78 -12.32 4.31
CA ILE A 93 14.52 -12.14 3.05
C ILE A 93 14.24 -13.29 2.08
N ASP A 94 14.14 -12.99 0.79
CA ASP A 94 13.87 -14.00 -0.24
C ASP A 94 12.61 -14.82 0.09
N ILE A 95 11.53 -14.08 0.33
CA ILE A 95 10.21 -14.64 0.63
C ILE A 95 9.44 -14.88 -0.67
N GLY A 96 8.81 -16.04 -0.79
CA GLY A 96 8.27 -16.54 -2.05
C GLY A 96 7.09 -15.73 -2.55
N ASP A 97 6.22 -15.32 -1.61
CA ASP A 97 5.10 -14.45 -1.89
C ASP A 97 5.12 -13.19 -0.99
N LYS A 98 4.40 -13.19 0.14
CA LYS A 98 4.28 -12.01 1.00
C LYS A 98 5.16 -12.15 2.24
N GLY A 99 5.71 -11.04 2.72
CA GLY A 99 6.50 -11.05 3.95
C GLY A 99 5.65 -11.47 5.15
N ILE A 100 4.79 -10.56 5.62
CA ILE A 100 3.83 -10.80 6.70
C ILE A 100 2.43 -10.59 6.13
N VAL A 101 1.58 -11.60 6.24
CA VAL A 101 0.19 -11.54 5.81
C VAL A 101 -0.75 -11.93 6.94
N THR A 102 -1.87 -11.22 7.00
CA THR A 102 -2.96 -11.49 7.95
C THR A 102 -4.26 -11.65 7.17
N CYS A 103 -5.07 -12.66 7.46
CA CYS A 103 -6.39 -12.89 6.88
C CYS A 103 -7.38 -13.28 7.98
N ASP A 104 -8.60 -12.74 7.94
CA ASP A 104 -9.68 -13.08 8.88
C ASP A 104 -9.30 -12.97 10.37
N VAL A 105 -8.45 -12.01 10.71
CA VAL A 105 -7.91 -11.81 12.06
C VAL A 105 -8.79 -10.86 12.86
N SER A 106 -8.94 -11.06 14.17
CA SER A 106 -9.48 -10.01 15.04
C SER A 106 -8.35 -9.05 15.47
N GLY A 107 -8.48 -7.76 15.19
CA GLY A 107 -7.60 -6.74 15.77
C GLY A 107 -7.98 -6.41 17.22
N PRO A 108 -7.18 -5.62 17.96
CA PRO A 108 -5.96 -4.93 17.52
C PRO A 108 -4.71 -5.82 17.57
N ALA A 109 -3.67 -5.45 16.81
CA ALA A 109 -2.40 -6.17 16.74
C ALA A 109 -1.25 -5.27 16.26
N LEU A 110 -0.01 -5.75 16.38
CA LEU A 110 1.22 -4.97 16.19
C LEU A 110 2.19 -5.64 15.21
N ILE A 111 2.64 -4.89 14.21
CA ILE A 111 3.74 -5.25 13.31
C ILE A 111 4.80 -4.16 13.41
N SER A 112 5.93 -4.45 14.05
CA SER A 112 6.93 -3.41 14.33
C SER A 112 8.40 -3.81 14.22
N GLY A 113 9.25 -2.90 13.75
CA GLY A 113 10.70 -3.14 13.74
C GLY A 113 11.17 -4.20 12.74
N ASN A 114 10.28 -4.70 11.86
CA ASN A 114 10.64 -5.77 10.94
C ASN A 114 11.44 -5.22 9.74
N TYR A 115 12.38 -6.02 9.27
CA TYR A 115 13.10 -5.81 8.01
C TYR A 115 12.59 -6.83 6.99
N ILE A 116 11.99 -6.37 5.90
CA ILE A 116 11.48 -7.24 4.83
C ILE A 116 12.06 -6.78 3.49
N ASP A 117 12.73 -7.69 2.78
CA ASP A 117 13.43 -7.38 1.54
C ASP A 117 13.18 -8.45 0.47
N GLY A 118 12.66 -8.03 -0.66
CA GLY A 118 12.50 -8.90 -1.83
C GLY A 118 11.28 -9.83 -1.78
N ALA A 119 10.24 -9.50 -0.99
CA ALA A 119 9.00 -10.27 -0.98
C ALA A 119 8.42 -10.43 -2.39
N GLY A 120 8.22 -11.68 -2.83
CA GLY A 120 7.67 -12.04 -4.13
C GLY A 120 8.64 -11.89 -5.30
N LYS A 121 9.89 -11.44 -5.10
CA LYS A 121 10.86 -11.24 -6.19
C LYS A 121 11.67 -12.50 -6.55
N THR A 122 11.32 -13.66 -6.00
CA THR A 122 12.06 -14.88 -6.27
C THR A 122 11.89 -15.37 -7.73
N PRO A 123 12.98 -15.79 -8.41
CA PRO A 123 12.90 -16.32 -9.78
C PRO A 123 12.10 -17.62 -9.91
N ASN A 124 11.94 -18.36 -8.81
CA ASN A 124 11.48 -19.75 -8.79
C ASN A 124 10.05 -19.93 -8.24
N TYR A 125 9.36 -18.84 -7.92
CA TYR A 125 7.96 -18.89 -7.51
C TYR A 125 7.12 -18.07 -8.48
N VAL A 126 6.36 -18.80 -9.31
CA VAL A 126 5.24 -18.25 -10.06
C VAL A 126 4.02 -18.81 -9.34
N SER A 127 3.45 -18.05 -8.39
CA SER A 127 2.03 -18.30 -8.11
C SER A 127 1.35 -18.26 -9.48
N LEU A 128 0.58 -19.27 -9.84
CA LEU A 128 -0.14 -19.31 -11.11
C LEU A 128 -1.63 -19.03 -10.89
N LYS A 129 -2.08 -18.82 -9.64
CA LYS A 129 -3.47 -18.51 -9.31
C LYS A 129 -3.60 -17.68 -8.03
N ASP A 130 -4.32 -16.58 -8.22
CA ASP A 130 -5.05 -15.76 -7.25
C ASP A 130 -5.41 -16.49 -5.95
N VAL A 131 -5.08 -15.87 -4.81
CA VAL A 131 -6.18 -15.54 -3.91
C VAL A 131 -6.05 -14.12 -3.32
N TRP A 132 -4.90 -13.59 -2.89
CA TRP A 132 -4.91 -12.48 -1.90
C TRP A 132 -3.89 -11.33 -2.07
N GLY A 133 -3.59 -10.92 -3.31
CA GLY A 133 -2.48 -10.00 -3.58
C GLY A 133 -1.14 -10.74 -3.57
N TRP A 134 -0.12 -10.21 -4.22
CA TRP A 134 1.13 -10.95 -4.50
C TRP A 134 2.29 -10.05 -4.15
N GLY A 135 3.30 -10.57 -3.45
CA GLY A 135 4.59 -9.90 -3.34
C GLY A 135 4.59 -8.59 -2.55
N ASP A 136 3.64 -8.40 -1.63
CA ASP A 136 3.65 -7.29 -0.68
C ASP A 136 4.57 -7.63 0.52
N CYS A 137 5.28 -6.64 1.08
CA CYS A 137 6.05 -6.91 2.30
C CYS A 137 5.12 -7.14 3.50
N ILE A 138 4.15 -6.26 3.71
CA ILE A 138 3.09 -6.39 4.72
C ILE A 138 1.75 -6.29 4.02
N ASN A 139 0.88 -7.27 4.23
CA ASN A 139 -0.48 -7.28 3.69
C ASN A 139 -1.48 -7.56 4.81
N LEU A 140 -2.17 -6.51 5.24
CA LEU A 140 -3.35 -6.64 6.08
C LEU A 140 -4.55 -6.87 5.15
N HIS A 141 -4.88 -8.15 4.95
CA HIS A 141 -5.92 -8.57 4.02
C HIS A 141 -7.33 -8.25 4.56
N PRO A 142 -8.40 -8.25 3.72
CA PRO A 142 -9.77 -8.13 4.18
C PRO A 142 -10.04 -9.00 5.40
N CYS A 143 -10.87 -8.47 6.29
CA CYS A 143 -11.26 -9.11 7.54
C CYS A 143 -10.14 -9.26 8.58
N SER A 144 -8.99 -8.60 8.42
CA SER A 144 -7.93 -8.58 9.47
C SER A 144 -8.32 -7.82 10.75
N GLY A 145 -9.56 -7.32 10.88
CA GLY A 145 -10.02 -6.58 12.06
C GLY A 145 -9.40 -5.18 12.16
N ASP A 146 -9.96 -4.38 13.07
CA ASP A 146 -9.60 -2.96 13.22
C ASP A 146 -8.46 -2.75 14.23
N GLY A 147 -7.75 -1.63 14.12
CA GLY A 147 -6.79 -1.21 15.16
C GLY A 147 -5.40 -1.81 15.01
N TRP A 148 -4.93 -2.10 13.80
CA TRP A 148 -3.55 -2.52 13.58
C TRP A 148 -2.58 -1.35 13.74
N VAL A 149 -1.44 -1.62 14.37
CA VAL A 149 -0.31 -0.70 14.41
C VAL A 149 0.84 -1.30 13.60
N VAL A 150 1.15 -0.67 12.46
CA VAL A 150 2.27 -1.04 11.59
C VAL A 150 3.32 0.05 11.70
N THR A 151 4.40 -0.19 12.45
CA THR A 151 5.33 0.90 12.80
C THR A 151 6.81 0.54 12.83
N ASN A 152 7.67 1.48 12.43
CA ASN A 152 9.12 1.32 12.46
C ASN A 152 9.65 0.14 11.63
N ASN A 153 8.95 -0.25 10.55
CA ASN A 153 9.41 -1.33 9.67
C ASN A 153 10.27 -0.76 8.53
N ILE A 154 11.22 -1.57 8.05
CA ILE A 154 12.03 -1.30 6.86
C ILE A 154 11.61 -2.29 5.78
N LEU A 155 10.93 -1.80 4.75
CA LEU A 155 10.28 -2.61 3.72
C LEU A 155 10.83 -2.24 2.35
N LYS A 156 11.47 -3.20 1.67
CA LYS A 156 12.23 -2.90 0.45
C LYS A 156 12.00 -3.93 -0.63
N ASN A 157 12.15 -3.47 -1.87
CA ASN A 157 12.25 -4.34 -3.04
C ASN A 157 11.08 -5.31 -3.18
N ALA A 158 9.87 -4.95 -2.76
CA ALA A 158 8.70 -5.80 -2.94
C ALA A 158 8.38 -5.99 -4.44
N LEU A 159 7.92 -7.18 -4.84
CA LEU A 159 7.38 -7.38 -6.19
C LEU A 159 6.14 -6.52 -6.43
N ARG A 160 5.41 -6.13 -5.37
CA ARG A 160 4.26 -5.24 -5.45
C ARG A 160 4.41 -4.05 -4.51
N SER A 161 3.84 -4.10 -3.30
CA SER A 161 3.81 -2.96 -2.39
C SER A 161 4.62 -3.17 -1.12
N GLY A 162 5.05 -2.09 -0.48
CA GLY A 162 5.61 -2.20 0.87
C GLY A 162 4.52 -2.59 1.87
N ILE A 163 3.48 -1.76 1.96
CA ILE A 163 2.35 -1.98 2.87
C ILE A 163 1.05 -1.93 2.08
N ARG A 164 0.23 -2.97 2.25
CA ARG A 164 -1.15 -3.02 1.78
C ARG A 164 -2.08 -3.12 2.98
N LEU A 165 -2.99 -2.15 3.09
CA LEU A 165 -4.12 -2.19 4.01
C LEU A 165 -5.37 -2.46 3.19
N THR A 166 -6.10 -3.53 3.47
CA THR A 166 -7.31 -3.86 2.71
C THR A 166 -8.44 -4.21 3.68
N GLY A 167 -9.49 -3.40 3.68
CA GLY A 167 -10.68 -3.63 4.51
C GLY A 167 -10.48 -3.42 6.02
N VAL A 168 -9.41 -2.76 6.44
CA VAL A 168 -9.14 -2.42 7.86
C VAL A 168 -9.63 -1.01 8.21
N SER A 169 -10.02 -0.80 9.47
CA SER A 169 -10.40 0.49 10.05
C SER A 169 -9.50 0.81 11.26
N LYS A 170 -9.49 2.07 11.70
CA LYS A 170 -8.84 2.51 12.95
C LYS A 170 -7.37 2.13 13.09
N SER A 171 -6.68 1.86 11.99
CA SER A 171 -5.31 1.37 11.98
C SER A 171 -4.32 2.51 11.79
N VAL A 172 -3.12 2.35 12.35
CA VAL A 172 -2.04 3.33 12.31
C VAL A 172 -0.84 2.75 11.59
N VAL A 173 -0.46 3.38 10.47
CA VAL A 173 0.79 3.10 9.74
C VAL A 173 1.75 4.24 9.99
N SER A 174 2.79 4.01 10.78
CA SER A 174 3.67 5.10 11.23
C SER A 174 5.16 4.81 11.16
N ASN A 175 5.97 5.81 10.84
CA ASN A 175 7.44 5.73 10.90
C ASN A 175 8.05 4.54 10.13
N ASN A 176 7.38 4.07 9.07
CA ASN A 176 7.93 3.02 8.22
C ASN A 176 8.82 3.62 7.14
N TYR A 177 9.85 2.87 6.77
CA TYR A 177 10.76 3.19 5.68
C TYR A 177 10.46 2.24 4.52
N VAL A 178 9.85 2.75 3.45
CA VAL A 178 9.33 1.93 2.35
C VAL A 178 9.97 2.34 1.03
N SER A 179 10.67 1.42 0.36
CA SER A 179 11.38 1.75 -0.86
C SER A 179 11.51 0.67 -1.92
N ASP A 180 11.69 1.12 -3.15
CA ASP A 180 12.05 0.27 -4.29
C ASP A 180 11.02 -0.86 -4.57
N CYS A 181 9.77 -0.66 -4.11
CA CYS A 181 8.62 -1.52 -4.39
C CYS A 181 8.06 -1.22 -5.78
N LYS A 182 7.69 -2.26 -6.53
CA LYS A 182 7.31 -2.12 -7.94
C LYS A 182 6.02 -1.32 -8.14
N ASP A 183 5.06 -1.45 -7.24
CA ASP A 183 3.69 -0.92 -7.38
C ASP A 183 3.46 0.33 -6.52
N CYS A 184 3.19 0.19 -5.24
CA CYS A 184 3.01 1.31 -4.31
C CYS A 184 3.97 1.18 -3.13
N GLY A 185 4.39 2.29 -2.53
CA GLY A 185 5.00 2.22 -1.20
C GLY A 185 3.96 1.76 -0.19
N ILE A 186 2.89 2.56 -0.06
CA ILE A 186 1.74 2.25 0.79
C ILE A 186 0.47 2.32 -0.06
N ILE A 187 -0.37 1.30 0.01
CA ILE A 187 -1.71 1.32 -0.57
C ILE A 187 -2.75 1.00 0.51
N ALA A 188 -3.70 1.91 0.66
CA ALA A 188 -4.78 1.81 1.64
C ALA A 188 -6.12 1.69 0.90
N CYS A 189 -6.62 0.47 0.85
CA CYS A 189 -7.92 0.05 0.34
C CYS A 189 -8.88 -0.08 1.51
N VAL A 190 -9.16 1.03 2.19
CA VAL A 190 -9.52 1.01 3.61
C VAL A 190 -10.97 1.40 3.88
N ARG A 191 -11.40 1.02 5.09
CA ARG A 191 -12.58 1.58 5.75
C ARG A 191 -12.17 2.82 6.55
N ASP A 192 -12.94 3.20 7.56
CA ASP A 192 -12.82 4.49 8.25
C ASP A 192 -11.66 4.60 9.26
N GLU A 193 -11.29 5.84 9.57
CA GLU A 193 -10.46 6.25 10.71
C GLU A 193 -9.01 5.72 10.68
N ASN A 194 -8.45 5.46 9.50
CA ASN A 194 -7.05 5.07 9.38
C ASN A 194 -6.11 6.29 9.41
N THR A 195 -4.91 6.11 9.97
CA THR A 195 -3.88 7.15 10.04
C THR A 195 -2.56 6.66 9.45
N ILE A 196 -2.02 7.39 8.47
CA ILE A 196 -0.73 7.15 7.85
C ILE A 196 0.18 8.35 8.16
N ILE A 197 1.13 8.18 9.08
CA ILE A 197 1.86 9.30 9.67
C ILE A 197 3.37 9.10 9.76
N GLY A 198 4.17 10.10 9.38
CA GLY A 198 5.62 10.09 9.60
C GLY A 198 6.39 9.03 8.81
N ASN A 199 5.81 8.46 7.75
CA ASN A 199 6.48 7.45 6.93
C ASN A 199 7.44 8.09 5.92
N SER A 200 8.52 7.38 5.60
CA SER A 200 9.44 7.72 4.51
C SER A 200 9.19 6.78 3.33
N VAL A 201 8.64 7.29 2.23
CA VAL A 201 8.15 6.48 1.10
C VAL A 201 8.76 6.98 -0.21
N PHE A 202 9.73 6.25 -0.76
CA PHE A 202 10.45 6.73 -1.93
C PHE A 202 10.89 5.64 -2.92
N ARG A 203 11.08 6.04 -4.18
CA ARG A 203 11.47 5.15 -5.30
C ARG A 203 10.54 3.95 -5.54
N ASN A 204 9.27 4.09 -5.18
CA ASN A 204 8.26 3.08 -5.47
C ASN A 204 7.56 3.38 -6.81
N GLY A 205 6.67 2.50 -7.27
CA GLY A 205 5.82 2.81 -8.43
C GLY A 205 4.96 4.07 -8.19
N ALA A 206 4.23 4.13 -7.08
CA ALA A 206 3.60 5.32 -6.50
C ALA A 206 3.96 5.42 -5.01
N GLY A 207 3.86 6.61 -4.43
CA GLY A 207 4.11 6.82 -3.00
C GLY A 207 3.02 6.20 -2.13
N ILE A 208 2.00 6.99 -1.81
CA ILE A 208 0.84 6.60 -1.01
C ILE A 208 -0.41 6.66 -1.88
N THR A 209 -1.14 5.55 -1.99
CA THR A 209 -2.42 5.48 -2.71
C THR A 209 -3.54 5.16 -1.74
N LEU A 210 -4.56 6.01 -1.67
CA LEU A 210 -5.83 5.75 -1.01
C LEU A 210 -6.87 5.37 -2.05
N ALA A 211 -7.53 4.23 -1.87
CA ALA A 211 -8.53 3.71 -2.80
C ALA A 211 -9.79 3.31 -2.04
N PHE A 212 -10.92 3.93 -2.40
CA PHE A 212 -12.20 3.75 -1.73
C PHE A 212 -13.23 3.18 -2.72
N PRO A 213 -13.27 1.85 -2.92
CA PRO A 213 -14.24 1.22 -3.82
C PRO A 213 -15.67 1.16 -3.26
N TRP A 214 -15.87 1.45 -1.96
CA TRP A 214 -17.18 1.48 -1.30
C TRP A 214 -17.46 2.88 -0.72
N ASP A 215 -18.74 3.21 -0.49
CA ASP A 215 -19.26 4.56 -0.21
C ASP A 215 -18.82 5.24 1.11
N VAL A 216 -17.85 4.66 1.83
CA VAL A 216 -17.38 5.17 3.12
C VAL A 216 -15.89 4.89 3.30
N GLY A 217 -15.16 5.92 3.72
CA GLY A 217 -13.77 5.79 4.08
C GLY A 217 -13.12 7.14 4.37
N SER A 218 -12.79 7.35 5.63
CA SER A 218 -11.94 8.44 6.11
C SER A 218 -10.51 7.96 6.36
N THR A 219 -9.52 8.77 5.97
CA THR A 219 -8.11 8.47 6.24
C THR A 219 -7.33 9.77 6.39
N THR A 220 -6.45 9.79 7.38
CA THR A 220 -5.57 10.91 7.69
C THR A 220 -4.15 10.56 7.25
N VAL A 221 -3.56 11.37 6.36
CA VAL A 221 -2.20 11.22 5.84
C VAL A 221 -1.38 12.44 6.27
N VAL A 222 -0.51 12.28 7.26
CA VAL A 222 0.12 13.42 7.94
C VAL A 222 1.64 13.29 8.05
N GLY A 223 2.38 14.36 7.77
CA GLY A 223 3.81 14.43 8.11
C GLY A 223 4.68 13.37 7.43
N ASN A 224 4.26 12.82 6.28
CA ASN A 224 5.03 11.82 5.55
C ASN A 224 6.05 12.50 4.62
N ASN A 225 7.18 11.84 4.39
CA ASN A 225 8.20 12.23 3.41
C ASN A 225 8.11 11.31 2.18
N ILE A 226 7.71 11.85 1.03
CA ILE A 226 7.33 11.07 -0.14
C ILE A 226 8.07 11.58 -1.38
N SER A 227 8.99 10.79 -1.92
CA SER A 227 9.82 11.27 -3.03
C SER A 227 10.24 10.24 -4.07
N GLU A 228 10.64 10.71 -5.24
CA GLU A 228 11.25 9.89 -6.30
C GLU A 228 10.40 8.68 -6.75
N ASN A 229 9.09 8.68 -6.48
CA ASN A 229 8.21 7.61 -6.94
C ASN A 229 7.95 7.77 -8.44
N LYS A 230 7.77 6.66 -9.17
CA LYS A 230 7.65 6.69 -10.64
C LYS A 230 6.38 7.39 -11.14
N ARG A 231 5.36 7.47 -10.29
CA ARG A 231 4.04 8.05 -10.55
C ARG A 231 3.72 9.09 -9.48
N ASN A 232 2.49 9.13 -8.96
CA ASN A 232 2.05 10.14 -7.99
C ASN A 232 2.76 9.99 -6.63
N GLY A 233 2.96 11.12 -5.95
CA GLY A 233 3.37 11.13 -4.53
C GLY A 233 2.23 10.61 -3.65
N ILE A 234 1.12 11.34 -3.60
CA ILE A 234 -0.13 10.89 -2.97
C ILE A 234 -1.22 10.83 -4.03
N MET A 235 -1.98 9.74 -4.05
CA MET A 235 -3.18 9.61 -4.86
C MET A 235 -4.39 9.28 -3.99
N VAL A 236 -5.50 9.97 -4.22
CA VAL A 236 -6.80 9.67 -3.62
C VAL A 236 -7.77 9.30 -4.73
N CYS A 237 -8.21 8.04 -4.74
CA CYS A 237 -9.32 7.59 -5.58
C CYS A 237 -10.57 7.36 -4.73
N GLY A 238 -11.49 8.31 -4.82
CA GLY A 238 -12.69 8.36 -3.99
C GLY A 238 -12.43 8.71 -2.53
N GLY A 239 -13.46 8.49 -1.71
CA GLY A 239 -13.39 8.66 -0.27
C GLY A 239 -13.88 10.01 0.25
N LYS A 240 -14.21 10.02 1.54
CA LYS A 240 -14.83 11.15 2.21
C LYS A 240 -14.15 11.44 3.54
N TYR A 241 -13.97 12.73 3.87
CA TYR A 241 -13.26 13.13 5.09
C TYR A 241 -11.79 12.68 5.09
N VAL A 242 -11.14 12.73 3.93
CA VAL A 242 -9.70 12.50 3.82
C VAL A 242 -8.97 13.78 4.23
N ILE A 243 -7.95 13.63 5.08
CA ILE A 243 -7.09 14.74 5.51
C ILE A 243 -5.68 14.44 5.03
N ILE A 244 -5.11 15.32 4.20
CA ILE A 244 -3.73 15.27 3.74
C ILE A 244 -3.04 16.52 4.30
N GLN A 245 -2.20 16.36 5.33
CA GLN A 245 -1.65 17.51 6.03
C GLN A 245 -0.16 17.42 6.34
N GLY A 246 0.58 18.50 6.13
CA GLY A 246 1.98 18.59 6.60
C GLY A 246 2.94 17.62 5.91
N ASN A 247 2.60 17.06 4.75
CA ASN A 247 3.47 16.12 4.04
C ASN A 247 4.53 16.87 3.21
N SER A 248 5.72 16.29 3.12
CA SER A 248 6.81 16.72 2.24
C SER A 248 6.84 15.80 1.02
N ILE A 249 6.47 16.33 -0.15
CA ILE A 249 6.28 15.58 -1.39
C ILE A 249 7.20 16.15 -2.44
N SER A 250 8.12 15.36 -3.00
CA SER A 250 9.04 15.90 -4.01
C SER A 250 9.53 14.91 -5.07
N HIS A 251 9.89 15.43 -6.25
CA HIS A 251 10.56 14.65 -7.29
C HIS A 251 9.80 13.40 -7.75
N ASN A 252 8.46 13.38 -7.61
CA ASN A 252 7.63 12.29 -8.07
C ASN A 252 7.43 12.39 -9.60
N GLY A 253 7.28 11.24 -10.25
CA GLY A 253 7.24 11.12 -11.70
C GLY A 253 5.99 11.76 -12.30
N GLU A 254 4.85 11.63 -11.66
CA GLU A 254 3.60 12.26 -12.08
C GLU A 254 3.26 13.43 -11.16
N HIS A 255 2.05 13.46 -10.59
CA HIS A 255 1.61 14.53 -9.73
C HIS A 255 2.21 14.41 -8.34
N GLY A 256 2.33 15.54 -7.64
CA GLY A 256 2.61 15.52 -6.21
C GLY A 256 1.43 14.92 -5.45
N ILE A 257 0.26 15.53 -5.62
CA ILE A 257 -1.04 15.06 -5.11
C ILE A 257 -2.03 14.97 -6.27
N PHE A 258 -2.69 13.83 -6.42
CA PHE A 258 -3.77 13.64 -7.40
C PHE A 258 -5.05 13.14 -6.72
N ILE A 259 -6.15 13.87 -6.88
CA ILE A 259 -7.47 13.52 -6.33
C ILE A 259 -8.45 13.31 -7.48
N THR A 260 -9.10 12.15 -7.49
CA THR A 260 -9.98 11.67 -8.57
C THR A 260 -11.05 10.75 -8.00
N ASP A 261 -12.21 10.63 -8.65
CA ASP A 261 -13.18 9.57 -8.38
C ASP A 261 -13.02 8.36 -9.32
N LYS A 262 -12.01 8.36 -10.19
CA LYS A 262 -11.86 7.35 -11.25
C LYS A 262 -11.00 6.17 -10.81
N ALA A 263 -11.64 5.02 -10.60
CA ALA A 263 -10.98 3.79 -10.15
C ALA A 263 -9.87 3.27 -11.08
N TYR A 264 -9.95 3.57 -12.38
CA TYR A 264 -8.92 3.14 -13.34
C TYR A 264 -7.60 3.94 -13.24
N ASP A 265 -7.56 5.04 -12.47
CA ASP A 265 -6.32 5.75 -12.15
C ASP A 265 -5.52 5.03 -11.07
N ILE A 266 -6.14 4.06 -10.35
CA ILE A 266 -5.43 3.28 -9.34
C ILE A 266 -4.34 2.46 -10.01
N PRO A 267 -3.09 2.63 -9.57
CA PRO A 267 -2.06 1.71 -9.98
C PRO A 267 -2.25 0.37 -9.31
N VAL A 268 -2.83 -0.53 -10.07
CA VAL A 268 -2.74 -1.94 -9.80
C VAL A 268 -2.38 -2.58 -11.12
N THR A 269 -1.22 -3.24 -11.17
CA THR A 269 -0.80 -4.04 -12.31
C THR A 269 -1.78 -5.19 -12.48
N GLU A 270 -2.76 -5.01 -13.38
CA GLU A 270 -3.71 -5.93 -14.02
C GLU A 270 -4.43 -7.06 -13.23
N GLU A 271 -4.06 -7.40 -12.00
CA GLU A 271 -4.66 -8.49 -11.25
C GLU A 271 -5.84 -8.04 -10.39
N ARG A 272 -6.86 -8.89 -10.44
CA ARG A 272 -8.17 -8.78 -9.79
C ARG A 272 -8.03 -8.24 -8.36
N TRP A 273 -8.51 -7.01 -8.15
CA TRP A 273 -9.22 -6.73 -6.91
C TRP A 273 -10.26 -7.86 -6.77
N PRO A 274 -10.33 -8.62 -5.67
CA PRO A 274 -11.32 -9.71 -5.52
C PRO A 274 -12.76 -9.22 -5.77
N GLU A 275 -12.95 -7.91 -5.74
CA GLU A 275 -14.16 -7.14 -6.05
C GLU A 275 -13.83 -5.93 -6.96
N LYS A 276 -13.27 -6.13 -8.17
CA LYS A 276 -13.16 -4.99 -9.12
C LYS A 276 -14.52 -4.28 -9.15
N PRO A 277 -14.59 -2.94 -8.99
CA PRO A 277 -15.74 -2.20 -9.50
C PRO A 277 -15.87 -2.65 -10.96
N ILE A 278 -17.00 -3.26 -11.28
CA ILE A 278 -17.22 -3.96 -12.53
C ILE A 278 -16.78 -3.03 -13.67
N ARG A 279 -15.90 -3.52 -14.57
CA ARG A 279 -15.57 -2.82 -15.82
C ARG A 279 -16.91 -2.54 -16.52
N GLY A 280 -17.37 -1.29 -16.44
CA GLY A 280 -18.71 -0.90 -16.88
C GLY A 280 -19.31 0.22 -16.04
N GLU A 281 -18.97 0.33 -14.75
CA GLU A 281 -19.49 1.39 -13.86
C GLU A 281 -18.42 2.31 -13.24
N GLY A 282 -17.11 2.01 -13.36
CA GLY A 282 -16.02 3.01 -13.48
C GLY A 282 -15.71 4.03 -12.37
N HIS A 283 -16.47 4.10 -11.27
CA HIS A 283 -16.32 5.11 -10.22
C HIS A 283 -15.86 4.49 -8.88
N CYS A 284 -14.84 5.09 -8.24
CA CYS A 284 -14.65 5.03 -6.79
C CYS A 284 -15.82 5.81 -6.12
N SER A 285 -15.98 5.73 -4.80
CA SER A 285 -16.92 6.63 -4.11
C SER A 285 -16.61 8.10 -4.42
N PRO A 286 -17.56 9.04 -4.31
CA PRO A 286 -17.28 10.44 -4.62
C PRO A 286 -16.13 10.99 -3.77
N SER A 287 -15.13 11.58 -4.40
CA SER A 287 -14.06 12.31 -3.73
C SER A 287 -14.58 13.64 -3.20
N ASN A 288 -14.99 13.67 -1.93
CA ASN A 288 -15.54 14.89 -1.31
C ASN A 288 -15.24 15.07 0.18
N ARG A 289 -15.38 16.32 0.66
CA ARG A 289 -14.99 16.72 2.02
C ARG A 289 -13.54 16.39 2.30
N ILE A 290 -12.65 16.74 1.37
CA ILE A 290 -11.22 16.47 1.46
C ILE A 290 -10.50 17.75 1.87
N ILE A 291 -9.60 17.63 2.84
CA ILE A 291 -8.74 18.73 3.28
C ILE A 291 -7.31 18.41 2.85
N VAL A 292 -6.74 19.27 2.01
CA VAL A 292 -5.32 19.24 1.66
C VAL A 292 -4.71 20.51 2.24
N SER A 293 -3.93 20.37 3.33
CA SER A 293 -3.39 21.54 4.02
C SER A 293 -1.93 21.46 4.41
N ASN A 294 -1.22 22.60 4.34
CA ASN A 294 0.14 22.74 4.84
C ASN A 294 1.13 21.71 4.27
N ASN A 295 0.90 21.22 3.04
CA ASN A 295 1.82 20.30 2.38
C ASN A 295 2.87 21.10 1.59
N ALA A 296 4.10 20.60 1.54
CA ALA A 296 5.14 21.10 0.64
C ALA A 296 5.26 20.17 -0.56
N ILE A 297 4.95 20.65 -1.76
CA ILE A 297 4.98 19.90 -3.01
C ILE A 297 5.98 20.54 -3.97
N ILE A 298 7.10 19.86 -4.22
CA ILE A 298 8.23 20.45 -4.95
C ILE A 298 8.69 19.52 -6.09
N ALA A 299 8.85 20.08 -7.28
CA ALA A 299 9.46 19.39 -8.42
C ALA A 299 8.76 18.08 -8.80
N SER A 300 7.42 18.07 -8.86
CA SER A 300 6.68 16.94 -9.45
C SER A 300 6.91 16.85 -10.97
N SER A 301 6.27 15.91 -11.65
CA SER A 301 6.35 15.70 -13.11
C SER A 301 7.71 15.19 -13.62
N GLN A 302 8.44 14.40 -12.84
CA GLN A 302 9.76 13.88 -13.24
C GLN A 302 9.71 12.77 -14.31
N ARG A 303 8.52 12.28 -14.67
CA ARG A 303 8.30 11.36 -15.79
C ARG A 303 8.40 12.10 -17.12
N ALA A 304 7.68 13.22 -17.26
CA ALA A 304 7.67 14.03 -18.47
C ALA A 304 7.56 15.53 -18.13
N HIS A 305 8.33 16.37 -18.80
CA HIS A 305 8.28 17.82 -18.62
C HIS A 305 6.91 18.38 -19.05
N ASN A 306 6.38 19.34 -18.29
CA ASN A 306 5.16 20.07 -18.63
C ASN A 306 3.96 19.16 -18.94
N THR A 307 3.80 18.07 -18.18
CA THR A 307 2.74 17.07 -18.40
C THR A 307 1.88 16.87 -17.17
N TYR A 308 2.51 16.72 -16.00
CA TYR A 308 1.82 16.52 -14.72
C TYR A 308 1.93 17.79 -13.88
N ASP A 309 1.13 17.86 -12.83
CA ASP A 309 0.93 19.06 -12.02
C ASP A 309 1.34 18.78 -10.57
N ASN A 310 1.67 19.82 -9.79
CA ASN A 310 1.98 19.61 -8.37
C ASN A 310 0.74 19.08 -7.62
N ILE A 311 -0.39 19.78 -7.72
CA ILE A 311 -1.69 19.28 -7.26
C ILE A 311 -2.65 19.22 -8.46
N PHE A 312 -3.31 18.08 -8.65
CA PHE A 312 -4.35 17.91 -9.66
C PHE A 312 -5.65 17.39 -9.05
N LEU A 313 -6.75 18.08 -9.34
CA LEU A 313 -8.11 17.69 -8.98
C LEU A 313 -8.92 17.37 -10.25
N ARG A 314 -9.57 16.21 -10.25
CA ARG A 314 -10.49 15.78 -11.32
C ARG A 314 -11.71 15.11 -10.72
N CYS A 315 -12.90 15.35 -11.26
CA CYS A 315 -14.14 14.68 -10.84
C CYS A 315 -14.32 14.62 -9.31
N SER A 316 -14.05 15.75 -8.63
CA SER A 316 -14.03 15.83 -7.17
C SER A 316 -14.74 17.09 -6.71
N SER A 317 -15.30 17.08 -5.50
CA SER A 317 -16.09 18.22 -5.01
C SER A 317 -15.85 18.48 -3.52
N ASP A 318 -16.17 19.68 -3.02
CA ASP A 318 -16.09 19.99 -1.58
C ASP A 318 -14.66 19.72 -1.04
N ILE A 319 -13.69 20.42 -1.64
CA ILE A 319 -12.26 20.29 -1.31
C ILE A 319 -11.76 21.62 -0.74
N LEU A 320 -11.09 21.55 0.41
CA LEU A 320 -10.32 22.65 0.97
C LEU A 320 -8.85 22.47 0.65
N LEU A 321 -8.27 23.43 -0.08
CA LEU A 321 -6.84 23.56 -0.32
C LEU A 321 -6.33 24.75 0.50
N GLU A 322 -5.58 24.51 1.58
CA GLU A 322 -5.18 25.55 2.52
C GLU A 322 -3.69 25.52 2.89
N GLY A 323 -2.97 26.64 2.75
CA GLY A 323 -1.59 26.73 3.26
C GLY A 323 -0.58 25.82 2.54
N ASN A 324 -0.91 25.25 1.38
CA ASN A 324 0.02 24.39 0.64
C ASN A 324 1.07 25.23 -0.08
N ILE A 325 2.28 24.70 -0.16
CA ILE A 325 3.42 25.32 -0.83
C ILE A 325 3.75 24.46 -2.05
N CYS A 326 3.60 25.02 -3.25
CA CYS A 326 3.97 24.35 -4.49
C CYS A 326 5.13 25.07 -5.16
N TYR A 327 6.15 24.32 -5.60
CA TYR A 327 7.25 24.85 -6.41
C TYR A 327 7.56 23.92 -7.58
N LYS A 328 7.87 24.48 -8.76
CA LYS A 328 8.20 23.67 -9.94
C LYS A 328 9.59 23.04 -9.88
N GLY A 329 10.46 23.61 -9.04
CA GLY A 329 11.85 23.20 -8.85
C GLY A 329 12.79 23.61 -10.00
N GLU A 330 14.09 23.43 -9.76
CA GLU A 330 15.17 23.85 -10.66
C GLU A 330 15.55 22.80 -11.72
N GLY A 331 14.90 21.64 -11.70
CA GLY A 331 15.17 20.55 -12.62
C GLY A 331 14.73 20.85 -14.07
N SER A 332 15.23 20.06 -15.02
CA SER A 332 14.84 20.18 -16.43
C SER A 332 13.39 19.72 -16.70
N LYS A 333 12.87 18.82 -15.86
CA LYS A 333 11.47 18.40 -15.87
C LYS A 333 10.71 19.14 -14.77
N LYS A 334 9.66 19.84 -15.18
CA LYS A 334 8.87 20.71 -14.31
C LYS A 334 7.39 20.39 -14.46
N PRO A 335 6.57 20.57 -13.42
CA PRO A 335 5.12 20.46 -13.50
C PRO A 335 4.55 21.50 -14.46
N ARG A 336 3.46 21.15 -15.14
CA ARG A 336 2.70 22.05 -16.01
C ARG A 336 2.04 23.15 -15.19
N TYR A 337 1.28 22.77 -14.17
CA TYR A 337 0.67 23.69 -13.22
C TYR A 337 1.10 23.42 -11.77
N GLY A 338 1.11 24.47 -10.95
CA GLY A 338 1.18 24.33 -9.50
C GLY A 338 -0.08 23.70 -8.92
N LEU A 339 -1.23 24.21 -9.35
CA LEU A 339 -2.53 23.67 -9.03
C LEU A 339 -3.39 23.62 -10.29
N ASN A 340 -3.90 22.43 -10.60
CA ASN A 340 -4.80 22.17 -11.72
C ASN A 340 -6.14 21.67 -11.18
N ILE A 341 -7.22 22.37 -11.52
CA ILE A 341 -8.59 22.01 -11.14
C ILE A 341 -9.39 21.86 -12.43
N ALA A 342 -9.74 20.62 -12.77
CA ALA A 342 -10.50 20.32 -13.98
C ALA A 342 -11.95 20.80 -13.89
N ASN A 343 -12.59 21.02 -15.04
CA ASN A 343 -14.01 21.40 -15.17
C ASN A 343 -15.05 20.42 -14.62
N THR A 344 -14.59 19.25 -14.19
CA THR A 344 -15.40 18.23 -13.53
C THR A 344 -15.42 18.41 -12.01
N CYS A 345 -14.78 19.47 -11.49
CA CYS A 345 -14.76 19.78 -10.08
C CYS A 345 -15.78 20.86 -9.71
N SER A 346 -16.22 20.84 -8.45
CA SER A 346 -17.21 21.77 -7.88
C SER A 346 -16.90 22.06 -6.41
N TYR A 347 -17.33 23.20 -5.88
CA TYR A 347 -17.12 23.59 -4.46
C TYR A 347 -15.66 23.48 -3.98
N ILE A 348 -14.72 24.08 -4.72
CA ILE A 348 -13.31 24.07 -4.36
C ILE A 348 -12.95 25.37 -3.64
N THR A 349 -12.51 25.27 -2.38
CA THR A 349 -12.06 26.42 -1.59
C THR A 349 -10.54 26.45 -1.54
N MET A 350 -9.95 27.57 -1.95
CA MET A 350 -8.51 27.80 -1.88
C MET A 350 -8.20 28.96 -0.93
N ARG A 351 -7.30 28.76 0.03
CA ARG A 351 -6.86 29.78 1.00
C ARG A 351 -5.36 29.67 1.27
N ASP A 352 -4.67 30.80 1.31
CA ASP A 352 -3.28 30.90 1.79
C ASP A 352 -2.26 29.93 1.14
N ASN A 353 -2.52 29.46 -0.09
CA ASN A 353 -1.58 28.60 -0.81
C ASN A 353 -0.48 29.45 -1.47
N ILE A 354 0.77 29.01 -1.34
CA ILE A 354 1.93 29.63 -1.98
C ILE A 354 2.18 28.89 -3.29
N LEU A 355 1.87 29.54 -4.41
CA LEU A 355 1.98 28.97 -5.76
C LEU A 355 2.97 29.74 -6.64
N GLU A 356 3.80 30.63 -6.10
CA GLU A 356 4.78 31.37 -6.91
C GLU A 356 5.80 30.41 -7.55
N GLU A 357 6.00 30.52 -8.86
CA GLU A 357 6.89 29.64 -9.64
C GLU A 357 6.58 28.15 -9.47
N SER A 358 5.30 27.82 -9.38
CA SER A 358 4.84 26.46 -9.05
C SER A 358 4.54 25.59 -10.27
N GLY A 359 4.34 26.19 -11.45
CA GLY A 359 4.18 25.50 -12.73
C GLY A 359 5.01 26.14 -13.85
N GLU A 360 5.22 25.39 -14.92
CA GLU A 360 5.93 25.86 -16.10
C GLU A 360 5.03 26.64 -17.05
N VAL A 361 3.75 26.27 -17.14
CA VAL A 361 2.75 27.01 -17.95
C VAL A 361 2.12 28.11 -17.11
N ASP A 362 1.59 27.76 -15.94
CA ASP A 362 1.00 28.71 -15.00
C ASP A 362 1.04 28.14 -13.57
N ASN A 363 0.85 29.00 -12.58
CA ASN A 363 0.77 28.62 -11.19
C ASN A 363 -0.58 27.98 -10.86
N LEU A 364 -1.67 28.49 -11.44
CA LEU A 364 -3.04 28.04 -11.22
C LEU A 364 -3.80 27.90 -12.53
N HIS A 365 -4.36 26.72 -12.77
CA HIS A 365 -5.36 26.47 -13.80
C HIS A 365 -6.65 25.99 -13.13
N ASN A 366 -7.72 26.79 -13.23
CA ASN A 366 -9.00 26.49 -12.60
C ASN A 366 -10.14 26.57 -13.61
N GLU A 367 -10.77 25.42 -13.86
CA GLU A 367 -11.95 25.30 -14.73
C GLU A 367 -13.20 24.82 -13.97
N ALA A 368 -13.17 24.75 -12.63
CA ALA A 368 -14.28 24.24 -11.82
C ALA A 368 -15.62 24.87 -12.21
N ALA A 369 -16.69 24.06 -12.15
CA ALA A 369 -18.02 24.42 -12.63
C ALA A 369 -18.79 25.44 -11.75
N ASP A 370 -18.20 25.86 -10.62
CA ASP A 370 -18.81 26.77 -9.63
C ASP A 370 -18.02 28.06 -9.43
#